data_AF-A0A378SMF8-F1
#
_entry.id   AF-A0A378SMF8-F1
#
_cell.length_a   1.000
_cell.length_b   1.000
_cell.length_c   1.000
_cell.angle_alpha   90.00
_cell.angle_beta   90.00
_cell.angle_gamma   90.00
#
_symmetry.space_group_name_H-M   'P 1'
#
loop_
_entity.id
_entity.type
_entity.pdbx_description
1 polymer ?
#
loop_
_entity_poly.entity_id
_entity_poly.type
_entity_poly.pdbx_seq_one_letter_code
_entity_poly.pdbx_strand_id
1 'polypeptide(L)'
;MALLKRIIGLAPLAMTVCVFGAATVHAEPIDMAPKVFSKNTRDGWQLNIRIDREKVNSVPNLAAAANSREAFVTFDATATATGGSSPITDSLFIAGYQLGCQTDVSTGLQIGGTGGIAPTVGVGLPDPSVSAGVSSGVAGFVQTVLQPGVIVDLPLANMVLNEGGTGMLDVDNLHIKADACGGDVTVRSYAYLRISTDAAHSNFAIYGDPIKI
;
A
#
# COMPACT_ATOMS: atom_id res chain seq x y z
N MET A 1 -7.09 69.12 -53.53
CA MET A 1 -6.38 69.80 -52.44
C MET A 1 -7.25 69.71 -51.19
N ALA A 2 -6.67 69.26 -50.07
CA ALA A 2 -7.27 69.09 -48.73
C ALA A 2 -8.24 67.89 -48.55
N LEU A 3 -8.17 67.07 -47.49
CA LEU A 3 -7.14 66.79 -46.48
C LEU A 3 -7.63 65.50 -45.77
N LEU A 4 -6.82 64.44 -45.77
CA LEU A 4 -7.12 63.17 -45.10
C LEU A 4 -6.82 63.32 -43.60
N LYS A 5 -7.83 63.26 -42.73
CA LYS A 5 -7.64 63.34 -41.26
C LYS A 5 -7.88 61.97 -40.62
N ARG A 6 -6.77 61.34 -40.22
CA ARG A 6 -6.71 60.10 -39.43
C ARG A 6 -7.29 60.36 -38.04
N ILE A 7 -8.18 59.47 -37.57
CA ILE A 7 -8.56 59.37 -36.15
C ILE A 7 -8.23 57.95 -35.71
N ILE A 8 -7.20 57.84 -34.86
CA ILE A 8 -6.76 56.61 -34.21
C ILE A 8 -7.63 56.47 -32.95
N GLY A 9 -8.56 55.51 -32.97
CA GLY A 9 -9.34 55.13 -31.79
C GLY A 9 -8.55 54.14 -30.95
N LEU A 10 -8.14 54.55 -29.75
CA LEU A 10 -7.50 53.70 -28.75
C LEU A 10 -8.59 52.86 -28.06
N ALA A 11 -8.65 51.55 -28.36
CA ALA A 11 -9.55 50.62 -27.67
C ALA A 11 -8.86 50.05 -26.41
N PRO A 12 -9.45 50.14 -25.20
CA PRO A 12 -8.88 49.53 -24.01
C PRO A 12 -9.07 48.01 -24.05
N LEU A 13 -7.95 47.28 -24.07
CA LEU A 13 -7.91 45.82 -23.97
C LEU A 13 -8.21 45.42 -22.52
N ALA A 14 -9.45 45.01 -22.23
CA ALA A 14 -9.83 44.49 -20.92
C ALA A 14 -9.19 43.10 -20.73
N MET A 15 -8.13 43.03 -19.92
CA MET A 15 -7.45 41.79 -19.56
C MET A 15 -8.28 41.07 -18.49
N THR A 16 -9.18 40.19 -18.92
CA THR A 16 -9.95 39.32 -18.04
C THR A 16 -9.01 38.31 -17.39
N VAL A 17 -8.75 38.49 -16.09
CA VAL A 17 -8.02 37.51 -15.27
C VAL A 17 -8.94 36.31 -15.02
N CYS A 18 -8.72 35.22 -15.75
CA CYS A 18 -9.36 33.94 -15.46
C CYS A 18 -8.75 33.37 -14.17
N VAL A 19 -9.47 33.51 -13.06
CA VAL A 19 -9.16 32.78 -11.82
C VAL A 19 -9.49 31.31 -12.06
N PHE A 20 -8.48 30.52 -12.44
CA PHE A 20 -8.59 29.07 -12.48
C PHE A 20 -8.67 28.56 -11.04
N GLY A 21 -9.88 28.31 -10.56
CA GLY A 21 -10.09 27.54 -9.33
C GLY A 21 -9.51 26.14 -9.55
N ALA A 22 -8.52 25.75 -8.75
CA ALA A 22 -7.99 24.40 -8.75
C ALA A 22 -9.12 23.45 -8.31
N ALA A 23 -9.72 22.73 -9.25
CA ALA A 23 -10.62 21.64 -8.93
C ALA A 23 -9.81 20.57 -8.19
N THR A 24 -10.10 20.36 -6.91
CA THR A 24 -9.58 19.22 -6.15
C THR A 24 -10.22 17.96 -6.72
N VAL A 25 -9.50 17.26 -7.60
CA VAL A 25 -9.90 15.94 -8.09
C VAL A 25 -9.68 14.97 -6.93
N HIS A 26 -10.74 14.67 -6.20
CA HIS A 26 -10.71 13.54 -5.27
C HIS A 26 -10.82 12.27 -6.11
N ALA A 27 -9.88 11.33 -5.97
CA ALA A 27 -10.09 10.00 -6.52
C ALA A 27 -11.31 9.40 -5.79
N GLU A 28 -12.29 8.92 -6.55
CA GLU A 28 -13.40 8.18 -5.98
C GLU A 28 -12.87 6.83 -5.46
N PRO A 29 -13.29 6.38 -4.28
CA PRO A 29 -12.90 5.06 -3.78
C PRO A 29 -13.19 3.96 -4.79
N ILE A 30 -12.24 3.03 -4.95
CA ILE A 30 -12.31 1.97 -5.95
C ILE A 30 -12.70 0.66 -5.27
N ASP A 31 -13.82 0.09 -5.68
CA ASP A 31 -14.26 -1.24 -5.25
C ASP A 31 -13.52 -2.33 -6.04
N MET A 32 -12.95 -3.29 -5.33
CA MET A 32 -12.10 -4.34 -5.88
C MET A 32 -12.89 -5.66 -6.03
N ALA A 33 -12.54 -6.43 -7.06
CA ALA A 33 -13.19 -7.71 -7.31
C ALA A 33 -12.81 -8.75 -6.23
N PRO A 34 -13.77 -9.52 -5.68
CA PRO A 34 -13.48 -10.56 -4.69
C PRO A 34 -12.50 -11.61 -5.22
N LYS A 35 -11.65 -12.12 -4.34
CA LYS A 35 -10.73 -13.23 -4.62
C LYS A 35 -11.04 -14.41 -3.72
N VAL A 36 -11.03 -15.61 -4.30
CA VAL A 36 -11.24 -16.86 -3.58
C VAL A 36 -10.22 -17.87 -4.08
N PHE A 37 -9.65 -18.66 -3.17
CA PHE A 37 -8.82 -19.80 -3.51
C PHE A 37 -9.08 -20.94 -2.56
N SER A 38 -9.11 -22.15 -3.12
CA SER A 38 -9.21 -23.38 -2.35
C SER A 38 -8.02 -24.29 -2.62
N LYS A 39 -7.53 -24.94 -1.58
CA LYS A 39 -6.40 -25.87 -1.64
C LYS A 39 -6.69 -27.08 -0.77
N ASN A 40 -6.45 -28.27 -1.32
CA ASN A 40 -6.40 -29.48 -0.52
C ASN A 40 -4.96 -29.73 -0.07
N THR A 41 -4.76 -29.97 1.22
CA THR A 41 -3.46 -30.35 1.78
C THR A 41 -3.23 -31.85 1.62
N ARG A 42 -2.00 -32.30 1.88
CA ARG A 42 -1.62 -33.71 1.79
C ARG A 42 -2.26 -34.57 2.89
N ASP A 43 -2.53 -33.99 4.05
CA ASP A 43 -3.22 -34.60 5.19
C ASP A 43 -4.75 -34.41 5.13
N GLY A 44 -5.29 -34.08 3.94
CA GLY A 44 -6.72 -34.13 3.66
C GLY A 44 -7.53 -32.90 4.07
N TRP A 45 -6.90 -31.84 4.59
CA TRP A 45 -7.60 -30.59 4.86
C TRP A 45 -7.98 -29.88 3.56
N GLN A 46 -9.24 -29.47 3.46
CA GLN A 46 -9.72 -28.54 2.45
C GLN A 46 -9.70 -27.13 3.05
N LEU A 47 -8.78 -26.32 2.53
CA LEU A 47 -8.56 -24.94 2.96
C LEU A 47 -9.17 -23.99 1.95
N ASN A 48 -9.84 -22.94 2.42
CA ASN A 48 -10.35 -21.85 1.60
C ASN A 48 -9.91 -20.51 2.20
N ILE A 49 -9.50 -19.58 1.35
CA ILE A 49 -9.32 -18.17 1.71
C ILE A 49 -10.13 -17.33 0.74
N ARG A 50 -10.74 -16.28 1.25
CA ARG A 50 -11.47 -15.26 0.50
C ARG A 50 -11.07 -13.87 0.96
N ILE A 51 -10.92 -12.95 0.02
CA ILE A 51 -10.91 -11.50 0.25
C ILE A 51 -12.11 -10.93 -0.51
N ASP A 52 -12.94 -10.14 0.16
CA ASP A 52 -14.12 -9.49 -0.41
C ASP A 52 -14.40 -8.14 0.23
N ARG A 53 -15.40 -7.42 -0.31
CA ARG A 53 -15.77 -6.06 0.12
C ARG A 53 -14.54 -5.13 0.18
N GLU A 54 -13.54 -5.42 -0.65
CA GLU A 54 -12.31 -4.66 -0.69
C GLU A 54 -12.56 -3.32 -1.38
N LYS A 55 -12.14 -2.25 -0.73
CA LYS A 55 -12.29 -0.87 -1.19
C LYS A 55 -11.03 -0.09 -0.87
N VAL A 56 -10.49 0.56 -1.89
CA VAL A 56 -9.27 1.38 -1.77
C VAL A 56 -9.63 2.84 -2.06
N ASN A 57 -9.48 3.69 -1.06
CA ASN A 57 -9.70 5.12 -1.16
C ASN A 57 -8.35 5.85 -1.13
N SER A 58 -7.78 6.12 -2.31
CA SER A 58 -6.59 6.98 -2.41
C SER A 58 -6.95 8.41 -2.01
N VAL A 59 -6.11 9.00 -1.16
CA VAL A 59 -6.29 10.36 -0.65
C VAL A 59 -5.04 11.19 -0.87
N PRO A 60 -5.17 12.52 -1.06
CA PRO A 60 -4.03 13.39 -1.04
C PRO A 60 -3.24 13.25 0.27
N ASN A 61 -1.91 13.18 0.17
CA ASN A 61 -1.03 13.10 1.32
C ASN A 61 -1.27 14.26 2.30
N LEU A 62 -1.39 13.96 3.59
CA LEU A 62 -1.73 14.95 4.63
C LEU A 62 -0.61 15.99 4.84
N ALA A 63 0.64 15.62 4.60
CA ALA A 63 1.81 16.49 4.70
C ALA A 63 2.13 17.26 3.39
N ALA A 64 1.32 17.11 2.34
CA ALA A 64 1.57 17.62 0.99
C ALA A 64 2.96 17.26 0.42
N ALA A 65 3.52 16.12 0.84
CA ALA A 65 4.82 15.65 0.38
C ALA A 65 4.71 15.07 -1.04
N ALA A 66 5.51 15.59 -1.98
CA ALA A 66 5.45 15.19 -3.40
C ALA A 66 5.79 13.71 -3.64
N ASN A 67 6.60 13.12 -2.76
CA ASN A 67 7.07 11.74 -2.80
C ASN A 67 6.32 10.81 -1.84
N SER A 68 5.10 11.17 -1.45
CA SER A 68 4.28 10.36 -0.56
C SER A 68 2.89 10.13 -1.12
N ARG A 69 2.37 8.92 -0.89
CA ARG A 69 1.01 8.51 -1.26
C ARG A 69 0.33 7.90 -0.05
N GLU A 70 -0.96 8.17 0.08
CA GLU A 70 -1.78 7.73 1.19
C GLU A 70 -3.09 7.14 0.67
N ALA A 71 -3.60 6.13 1.36
CA ALA A 71 -4.92 5.58 1.09
C ALA A 71 -5.58 5.08 2.37
N PHE A 72 -6.90 5.02 2.37
CA PHE A 72 -7.67 4.24 3.33
C PHE A 72 -8.15 2.96 2.67
N VAL A 73 -7.95 1.84 3.34
CA VAL A 73 -8.37 0.53 2.84
C VAL A 73 -9.42 -0.09 3.75
N THR A 74 -10.41 -0.71 3.12
CA THR A 74 -11.40 -1.57 3.77
C THR A 74 -11.39 -2.90 3.05
N PHE A 75 -11.46 -4.02 3.75
CA PHE A 75 -11.70 -5.34 3.17
C PHE A 75 -12.06 -6.33 4.26
N ASP A 76 -12.61 -7.46 3.83
CA ASP A 76 -12.91 -8.59 4.69
C ASP A 76 -12.21 -9.82 4.17
N ALA A 77 -11.58 -10.55 5.08
CA ALA A 77 -10.86 -11.76 4.76
C ALA A 77 -11.42 -12.92 5.59
N THR A 78 -11.76 -14.01 4.92
CA THR A 78 -12.27 -15.22 5.56
C THR A 78 -11.37 -16.39 5.22
N ALA A 79 -11.02 -17.19 6.23
CA ALA A 79 -10.31 -18.45 6.07
C ALA A 79 -11.14 -19.58 6.67
N THR A 80 -11.23 -20.71 5.96
CA THR A 80 -11.84 -21.94 6.49
C THR A 80 -10.95 -23.16 6.26
N ALA A 81 -11.01 -24.10 7.18
CA ALA A 81 -10.33 -25.38 7.12
C ALA A 81 -11.32 -26.48 7.51
N THR A 82 -11.53 -27.46 6.62
CA THR A 82 -12.49 -28.56 6.85
C THR A 82 -11.91 -29.91 6.43
N GLY A 83 -12.40 -30.99 7.05
CA GLY A 83 -12.24 -32.37 6.54
C GLY A 83 -10.92 -33.10 6.80
N GLY A 84 -9.90 -32.48 7.42
CA GLY A 84 -8.61 -33.13 7.62
C GLY A 84 -8.63 -34.32 8.59
N SER A 85 -7.63 -35.19 8.47
CA SER A 85 -7.53 -36.42 9.27
C SER A 85 -6.92 -36.22 10.66
N SER A 86 -6.14 -35.16 10.85
CA SER A 86 -5.45 -34.83 12.10
C SER A 86 -5.86 -33.45 12.59
N PRO A 87 -6.03 -33.23 13.91
CA PRO A 87 -6.41 -31.94 14.45
C PRO A 87 -5.36 -30.86 14.16
N ILE A 88 -5.82 -29.64 13.90
CA ILE A 88 -4.95 -28.46 13.76
C ILE A 88 -4.38 -28.12 15.14
N THR A 89 -3.06 -28.15 15.27
CA THR A 89 -2.35 -27.82 16.51
C THR A 89 -1.97 -26.35 16.59
N ASP A 90 -1.78 -25.71 15.44
CA ASP A 90 -1.45 -24.30 15.33
C ASP A 90 -1.96 -23.74 14.00
N SER A 91 -2.45 -22.50 14.03
CA SER A 91 -2.92 -21.80 12.83
C SER A 91 -2.62 -20.32 12.90
N LEU A 92 -2.35 -19.72 11.74
CA LEU A 92 -2.11 -18.29 11.62
C LEU A 92 -2.72 -17.80 10.32
N PHE A 93 -3.70 -16.93 10.46
CA PHE A 93 -4.35 -16.22 9.37
C PHE A 93 -3.97 -14.75 9.44
N ILE A 94 -3.40 -14.21 8.37
CA ILE A 94 -2.96 -12.81 8.25
C ILE A 94 -3.57 -12.24 6.97
N ALA A 95 -4.05 -11.01 7.03
CA ALA A 95 -4.44 -10.26 5.84
C ALA A 95 -3.89 -8.83 5.89
N GLY A 96 -3.60 -8.27 4.72
CA GLY A 96 -3.01 -6.94 4.61
C GLY A 96 -2.77 -6.51 3.17
N TYR A 97 -1.84 -5.58 3.00
CA TYR A 97 -1.46 -5.05 1.69
C TYR A 97 0.03 -5.17 1.44
N GLN A 98 0.37 -5.46 0.20
CA GLN A 98 1.71 -5.28 -0.32
C GLN A 98 1.81 -3.88 -0.91
N LEU A 99 2.89 -3.17 -0.63
CA LEU A 99 3.19 -1.86 -1.21
C LEU A 99 4.44 -1.94 -2.08
N GLY A 100 4.34 -1.43 -3.30
CA GLY A 100 5.44 -1.32 -4.24
C GLY A 100 5.59 0.11 -4.74
N CYS A 101 6.80 0.65 -4.64
CA CYS A 101 7.14 1.96 -5.17
C CYS A 101 7.91 1.83 -6.49
N GLN A 102 7.55 2.66 -7.48
CA GLN A 102 8.18 2.59 -8.80
C GLN A 102 9.68 2.91 -8.72
N THR A 103 10.04 3.98 -8.02
CA THR A 103 11.41 4.32 -7.64
C THR A 103 11.41 4.67 -6.16
N ASP A 104 12.31 4.12 -5.37
CA ASP A 104 12.57 4.67 -4.04
C ASP A 104 13.57 5.81 -4.17
N VAL A 105 13.21 6.96 -3.61
CA VAL A 105 14.04 8.17 -3.60
C VAL A 105 14.58 8.48 -2.20
N SER A 106 14.45 7.54 -1.25
CA SER A 106 14.92 7.70 0.13
C SER A 106 16.41 8.04 0.23
N THR A 107 17.21 7.60 -0.76
CA THR A 107 18.65 7.85 -0.84
C THR A 107 19.06 8.94 -1.84
N GLY A 108 18.11 9.58 -2.54
CA GLY A 108 18.43 10.15 -3.86
C GLY A 108 17.66 11.37 -4.35
N LEU A 109 16.91 12.11 -3.54
CA LEU A 109 16.46 13.46 -3.93
C LEU A 109 17.62 14.48 -3.80
N GLN A 110 18.66 14.25 -4.59
CA GLN A 110 19.67 15.22 -5.03
C GLN A 110 19.47 15.45 -6.52
N ILE A 111 18.25 15.81 -6.95
CA ILE A 111 18.01 16.24 -8.33
C ILE A 111 17.17 17.52 -8.29
N GLY A 112 17.87 18.66 -8.37
CA GLY A 112 17.31 20.01 -8.43
C GLY A 112 18.28 21.05 -7.84
N GLY A 113 19.30 21.44 -8.60
CA GLY A 113 20.48 22.16 -8.09
C GLY A 113 20.24 23.57 -7.55
N THR A 114 20.94 23.88 -6.46
CA THR A 114 21.69 25.14 -6.31
C THR A 114 23.03 24.78 -5.69
N GLY A 115 24.12 25.27 -6.28
CA GLY A 115 25.49 24.91 -5.92
C GLY A 115 25.75 24.94 -4.42
N GLY A 116 26.26 23.84 -3.89
CA GLY A 116 26.69 23.71 -2.51
C GLY A 116 27.70 22.58 -2.42
N ILE A 117 28.97 22.94 -2.51
CA ILE A 117 30.09 22.10 -2.11
C ILE A 117 29.84 21.53 -0.70
N ALA A 118 29.78 20.21 -0.58
CA ALA A 118 29.92 19.53 0.72
C ALA A 118 30.87 18.33 0.52
N PRO A 119 32.14 18.43 0.96
CA PRO A 119 33.02 17.28 0.99
C PRO A 119 32.71 16.49 2.26
N THR A 120 31.87 15.46 2.19
CA THR A 120 31.76 14.52 3.32
C THR A 120 32.80 13.43 3.17
N VAL A 121 33.91 13.67 3.85
CA VAL A 121 34.93 12.69 4.22
C VAL A 121 34.25 11.57 5.02
N GLY A 122 34.03 10.42 4.40
CA GLY A 122 33.59 9.19 5.06
C GLY A 122 34.79 8.38 5.53
N VAL A 123 35.25 8.63 6.75
CA VAL A 123 36.20 7.77 7.46
C VAL A 123 35.40 6.58 8.02
N GLY A 124 35.76 5.37 7.62
CA GLY A 124 35.04 4.16 7.96
C GLY A 124 35.14 3.75 9.44
N LEU A 125 34.13 3.03 9.92
CA LEU A 125 34.23 2.02 10.97
C LEU A 125 33.27 0.84 10.66
N PRO A 126 33.62 -0.39 11.05
CA PRO A 126 33.03 -1.63 10.55
C PRO A 126 31.86 -2.17 11.40
N ASP A 127 30.97 -2.91 10.73
CA ASP A 127 29.90 -3.79 11.26
C ASP A 127 30.47 -4.85 12.25
N PRO A 128 29.73 -5.32 13.29
CA PRO A 128 28.86 -6.49 13.10
C PRO A 128 27.58 -6.53 13.98
N SER A 129 26.51 -7.13 13.45
CA SER A 129 25.72 -8.23 14.08
C SER A 129 24.19 -8.06 14.26
N VAL A 130 23.49 -9.03 13.68
CA VAL A 130 22.34 -9.82 14.16
C VAL A 130 21.03 -9.13 14.59
N SER A 131 20.07 -9.17 13.65
CA SER A 131 18.77 -9.86 13.73
C SER A 131 18.01 -10.00 15.08
N ALA A 132 16.70 -9.73 14.97
CA ALA A 132 15.58 -10.17 15.81
C ALA A 132 15.10 -9.22 16.92
N GLY A 133 13.98 -8.54 16.64
CA GLY A 133 13.01 -8.07 17.62
C GLY A 133 11.62 -8.23 16.99
N VAL A 134 11.01 -9.40 17.08
CA VAL A 134 9.90 -9.70 18.00
C VAL A 134 8.90 -8.54 18.05
N SER A 135 7.98 -8.57 17.08
CA SER A 135 6.75 -7.80 17.04
C SER A 135 5.78 -8.31 18.10
N SER A 136 5.53 -7.51 19.13
CA SER A 136 4.49 -7.74 20.12
C SER A 136 3.54 -6.54 20.17
N GLY A 137 2.38 -6.67 19.52
CA GLY A 137 1.10 -6.09 19.93
C GLY A 137 0.87 -4.57 19.82
N VAL A 138 -0.34 -4.26 19.35
CA VAL A 138 -1.08 -2.99 19.44
C VAL A 138 -0.73 -1.96 18.37
N ALA A 139 -1.54 -1.97 17.30
CA ALA A 139 -1.83 -0.85 16.39
C ALA A 139 -0.73 0.23 16.29
N GLY A 140 0.38 -0.14 15.65
CA GLY A 140 1.41 0.80 15.23
C GLY A 140 1.62 0.60 13.74
N PHE A 141 1.43 1.66 12.95
CA PHE A 141 1.76 1.64 11.52
C PHE A 141 3.25 1.34 11.37
N VAL A 142 3.57 0.12 10.95
CA VAL A 142 4.95 -0.32 10.69
C VAL A 142 5.36 0.28 9.36
N GLN A 143 5.82 1.53 9.39
CA GLN A 143 6.44 2.14 8.22
C GLN A 143 7.92 1.75 8.19
N THR A 144 8.22 0.60 7.58
CA THR A 144 9.60 0.23 7.25
C THR A 144 10.12 1.18 6.17
N VAL A 145 11.33 1.70 6.33
CA VAL A 145 12.02 2.46 5.29
C VAL A 145 12.05 1.61 4.01
N LEU A 146 11.42 2.10 2.93
CA LEU A 146 11.40 1.39 1.66
C LEU A 146 12.79 1.45 1.04
N GLN A 147 13.39 0.28 0.82
CA GLN A 147 14.61 0.13 0.01
C GLN A 147 14.20 0.12 -1.48
N PRO A 148 14.96 0.73 -2.41
CA PRO A 148 14.58 0.75 -3.83
C PRO A 148 14.31 -0.62 -4.43
N GLY A 149 13.14 -0.77 -5.07
CA GLY A 149 12.76 -1.95 -5.85
C GLY A 149 12.15 -3.12 -5.06
N VAL A 150 11.85 -2.94 -3.76
CA VAL A 150 11.31 -4.01 -2.91
C VAL A 150 9.80 -3.82 -2.68
N ILE A 151 9.07 -4.93 -2.74
CA ILE A 151 7.66 -5.01 -2.31
C ILE A 151 7.65 -5.24 -0.80
N VAL A 152 6.95 -4.38 -0.06
CA VAL A 152 6.82 -4.50 1.40
C VAL A 152 5.45 -5.07 1.75
N ASP A 153 5.42 -6.10 2.58
CA ASP A 153 4.18 -6.63 3.14
C ASP A 153 3.80 -5.86 4.42
N LEU A 154 2.63 -5.24 4.41
CA LEU A 154 2.04 -4.53 5.53
C LEU A 154 0.90 -5.38 6.12
N PRO A 155 1.16 -6.16 7.19
CA PRO A 155 0.13 -6.96 7.85
C PRO A 155 -0.81 -6.04 8.63
N LEU A 156 -2.11 -6.10 8.32
CA LEU A 156 -3.10 -5.20 8.92
C LEU A 156 -3.90 -5.88 10.02
N ALA A 157 -4.26 -7.14 9.80
CA ALA A 157 -4.99 -7.94 10.77
C ALA A 157 -4.48 -9.38 10.78
N ASN A 158 -4.56 -10.03 11.93
CA ASN A 158 -4.22 -11.44 12.06
C ASN A 158 -5.02 -12.11 13.18
N MET A 159 -5.20 -13.41 13.06
CA MET A 159 -5.81 -14.25 14.10
C MET A 159 -5.42 -15.73 13.91
N VAL A 160 -5.82 -16.55 14.86
CA VAL A 160 -5.85 -18.01 14.72
C VAL A 160 -7.24 -18.46 14.27
N LEU A 161 -7.36 -19.64 13.64
CA LEU A 161 -8.66 -20.25 13.36
C LEU A 161 -9.31 -20.69 14.68
N ASN A 162 -10.64 -20.58 14.75
CA ASN A 162 -11.41 -21.12 15.87
C ASN A 162 -11.47 -22.66 15.84
N GLU A 163 -12.08 -23.27 16.86
CA GLU A 163 -12.26 -24.73 16.94
C GLU A 163 -13.04 -25.32 15.75
N GLY A 164 -13.91 -24.52 15.12
CA GLY A 164 -14.63 -24.87 13.90
C GLY A 164 -13.83 -24.66 12.60
N GLY A 165 -12.52 -24.38 12.70
CA GLY A 165 -11.64 -24.19 11.54
C GLY A 165 -11.90 -22.89 10.77
N THR A 166 -12.52 -21.88 11.37
CA THR A 166 -12.89 -20.62 10.70
C THR A 166 -12.17 -19.42 11.32
N GLY A 167 -11.71 -18.51 10.48
CA GLY A 167 -11.17 -17.19 10.85
C GLY A 167 -11.78 -16.10 9.98
N MET A 168 -12.09 -14.96 10.58
CA MET A 168 -12.66 -13.79 9.93
C MET A 168 -11.92 -12.54 10.39
N LEU A 169 -11.41 -11.76 9.44
CA LEU A 169 -10.71 -10.51 9.66
C LEU A 169 -11.47 -9.42 8.90
N ASP A 170 -11.97 -8.44 9.63
CA ASP A 170 -12.64 -7.26 9.07
C ASP A 170 -11.71 -6.06 9.29
N VAL A 171 -11.36 -5.37 8.21
CA VAL A 171 -10.52 -4.17 8.23
C VAL A 171 -11.34 -3.03 7.64
N ASP A 172 -11.56 -1.98 8.42
CA ASP A 172 -12.38 -0.84 8.02
C ASP A 172 -11.60 0.47 8.10
N ASN A 173 -11.53 1.17 6.97
CA ASN A 173 -10.97 2.52 6.85
C ASN A 173 -9.59 2.66 7.51
N LEU A 174 -8.73 1.67 7.29
CA LEU A 174 -7.39 1.67 7.85
C LEU A 174 -6.45 2.49 6.95
N HIS A 175 -5.66 3.37 7.55
CA HIS A 175 -4.73 4.23 6.82
C HIS A 175 -3.48 3.46 6.39
N ILE A 176 -3.09 3.59 5.13
CA ILE A 176 -1.81 3.12 4.63
C ILE A 176 -1.06 4.28 3.99
N LYS A 177 0.26 4.30 4.19
CA LYS A 177 1.13 5.37 3.73
C LYS A 177 2.43 4.80 3.16
N ALA A 178 2.81 5.31 2.00
CA ALA A 178 4.10 5.04 1.39
C ALA A 178 4.86 6.36 1.24
N ASP A 179 5.95 6.51 1.99
CA ASP A 179 6.83 7.66 1.92
C ASP A 179 8.08 7.36 1.08
N ALA A 180 8.72 8.43 0.60
CA ALA A 180 9.95 8.37 -0.19
C ALA A 180 9.82 7.63 -1.52
N CYS A 181 8.62 7.63 -2.10
CA CYS A 181 8.34 7.00 -3.39
C CYS A 181 8.34 8.03 -4.52
N GLY A 182 9.29 7.88 -5.44
CA GLY A 182 9.35 8.58 -6.71
C GLY A 182 8.39 7.93 -7.71
N GLY A 183 7.38 8.70 -8.14
CA GLY A 183 6.41 8.26 -9.13
C GLY A 183 5.15 7.64 -8.53
N ASP A 184 4.63 6.61 -9.19
CA ASP A 184 3.42 5.90 -8.78
C ASP A 184 3.72 4.89 -7.66
N VAL A 185 2.77 4.75 -6.73
CA VAL A 185 2.77 3.68 -5.72
C VAL A 185 1.67 2.69 -6.10
N THR A 186 1.99 1.41 -6.09
CA THR A 186 1.03 0.33 -6.34
C THR A 186 0.83 -0.48 -5.07
N VAL A 187 -0.42 -0.76 -4.73
CA VAL A 187 -0.79 -1.60 -3.61
C VAL A 187 -1.56 -2.83 -4.08
N ARG A 188 -1.45 -3.92 -3.34
CA ARG A 188 -2.15 -5.18 -3.63
C ARG A 188 -2.56 -5.86 -2.33
N SER A 189 -3.82 -6.20 -2.18
CA SER A 189 -4.28 -6.97 -1.03
C SER A 189 -3.70 -8.38 -1.03
N TYR A 190 -3.42 -8.92 0.15
CA TYR A 190 -3.04 -10.32 0.33
C TYR A 190 -3.70 -10.91 1.56
N ALA A 191 -3.93 -12.22 1.51
CA ALA A 191 -4.33 -12.99 2.67
C ALA A 191 -3.55 -14.30 2.68
N TYR A 192 -3.01 -14.65 3.85
CA TYR A 192 -2.11 -15.75 4.09
C TYR A 192 -2.68 -16.65 5.19
N LEU A 193 -2.78 -17.95 4.92
CA LEU A 193 -3.13 -18.95 5.92
C LEU A 193 -2.01 -19.96 6.06
N ARG A 194 -1.61 -20.18 7.31
CA ARG A 194 -0.77 -21.28 7.74
C ARG A 194 -1.54 -22.15 8.71
N ILE A 195 -1.50 -23.46 8.49
CA ILE A 195 -1.97 -24.46 9.45
C ILE A 195 -0.87 -25.49 9.70
N SER A 196 -0.85 -26.02 10.92
CA SER A 196 0.03 -27.09 11.36
C SER A 196 -0.80 -28.19 12.00
N THR A 197 -0.46 -29.42 11.68
CA THR A 197 -0.97 -30.64 12.32
C THR A 197 0.24 -31.42 12.87
N ASP A 198 -0.01 -32.60 13.44
CA ASP A 198 1.06 -33.54 13.80
C ASP A 198 1.80 -34.11 12.58
N ALA A 199 1.14 -34.16 11.42
CA ALA A 199 1.64 -34.80 10.20
C ALA A 199 2.09 -33.83 9.10
N ALA A 200 1.59 -32.58 9.09
CA ALA A 200 1.87 -31.63 8.02
C ALA A 200 1.91 -30.17 8.47
N HIS A 201 2.70 -29.38 7.73
CA HIS A 201 2.66 -27.92 7.77
C HIS A 201 2.27 -27.41 6.39
N SER A 202 1.15 -26.69 6.32
CA SER A 202 0.63 -26.15 5.07
C SER A 202 0.53 -24.64 5.16
N ASN A 203 1.08 -23.96 4.16
CA ASN A 203 0.89 -22.53 3.96
C ASN A 203 0.40 -22.27 2.53
N PHE A 204 -0.33 -21.17 2.35
CA PHE A 204 -0.64 -20.59 1.05
C PHE A 204 -1.16 -19.17 1.22
N ALA A 205 -1.13 -18.41 0.14
CA ALA A 205 -1.63 -17.06 0.09
C ALA A 205 -2.51 -16.85 -1.14
N ILE A 206 -3.39 -15.85 -1.05
CA ILE A 206 -4.12 -15.29 -2.17
C ILE A 206 -3.80 -13.82 -2.29
N TYR A 207 -3.93 -13.31 -3.51
CA TYR A 207 -3.57 -11.94 -3.84
C TYR A 207 -4.68 -11.29 -4.65
N GLY A 208 -4.95 -10.02 -4.34
CA GLY A 208 -5.82 -9.14 -5.11
C GLY A 208 -5.18 -8.66 -6.41
N ASP A 209 -5.96 -7.92 -7.17
CA ASP A 209 -5.43 -7.19 -8.33
C ASP A 209 -4.66 -5.96 -7.83
N PRO A 210 -3.50 -5.62 -8.43
CA PRO A 210 -2.75 -4.45 -8.03
C PRO A 210 -3.45 -3.16 -8.48
N ILE A 211 -3.41 -2.11 -7.65
CA ILE A 211 -3.99 -0.80 -7.94
C ILE A 211 -3.03 0.33 -7.55
N LYS A 212 -3.09 1.45 -8.26
CA LYS A 212 -2.28 2.63 -7.95
C LYS A 212 -2.97 3.53 -6.92
N ILE A 213 -2.19 4.10 -6.00
CA ILE A 213 -2.66 5.08 -5.00
C ILE A 213 -1.86 6.38 -5.04
#